data_AF-A0A973J267-F1
#
_entry.id   AF-A0A973J267-F1
#
_cell.length_a   1.000
_cell.length_b   1.000
_cell.length_c   1.000
_cell.angle_alpha   90.00
_cell.angle_beta   90.00
_cell.angle_gamma   90.00
#
_symmetry.space_group_name_H-M   'P 1'
#
loop_
_entity.id
_entity.type
_entity.pdbx_description
1 polymer ?
#
loop_
_entity_poly.entity_id
_entity_poly.type
_entity_poly.pdbx_seq_one_letter_code
_entity_poly.pdbx_strand_id
1 'polypeptide(L)'
;MKNKRFNLFLIAVVTLVSIWSLIPTWQDYTYTKQLESFGTSRDSLSYAMSHRDDIENARKKSLKLGLDLKGGMHLVMEVDQVDLFEQKAWNKDAKFFSIMDLVRKNAAASDARVIDLIASEFRKENIPLSRYFYDIRNSDKEIIDKLQKESDDALSRAKEIIRNRIDQYGVAEPVITTQGSRKIIIELPGVSDENRVRNLLKGTAKLEFRLLREPEVLLRTLDRINTYLAQNGSTVTSLPVKADTTASPAPVSNAAAVPAVPAVPAAPAAPAANVAGQSSKPLYDLVGINQYGVPVTTAQSRDFVSAL
;
A
#
# COMPACT_ATOMS: atom_id res chain seq x y z
N MET A 1 64.52 6.26 24.49
CA MET A 1 63.83 7.11 23.48
C MET A 1 63.17 6.33 22.32
N LYS A 2 63.57 5.08 22.02
CA LYS A 2 63.01 4.28 20.90
C LYS A 2 61.49 4.03 21.00
N ASN A 3 60.96 3.77 22.19
CA ASN A 3 59.53 3.48 22.38
C ASN A 3 58.63 4.68 22.08
N LYS A 4 59.10 5.92 22.33
CA LYS A 4 58.33 7.13 21.99
C LYS A 4 58.27 7.38 20.48
N ARG A 5 59.33 7.04 19.74
CA ARG A 5 59.35 7.17 18.26
C ARG A 5 58.47 6.12 17.58
N PHE A 6 58.42 4.89 18.11
CA PHE A 6 57.50 3.86 17.64
C PHE A 6 56.04 4.23 17.91
N ASN A 7 55.72 4.72 19.11
CA ASN A 7 54.37 5.19 19.42
C ASN A 7 53.97 6.38 18.54
N LEU A 8 54.89 7.32 18.28
CA LEU A 8 54.64 8.44 17.37
C LEU A 8 54.37 7.98 15.93
N PHE A 9 55.13 7.00 15.45
CA PHE A 9 54.90 6.39 14.13
C PHE A 9 53.54 5.69 14.06
N LEU A 10 53.16 4.93 15.10
CA LEU A 10 51.88 4.24 15.16
C LEU A 10 50.70 5.23 15.20
N ILE A 11 50.80 6.31 15.97
CA ILE A 11 49.81 7.40 15.98
C ILE A 11 49.70 8.02 14.58
N ALA A 12 50.81 8.34 13.93
CA ALA A 12 50.82 8.92 12.59
C ALA A 12 50.12 8.01 11.56
N VAL A 13 50.42 6.70 11.59
CA VAL A 13 49.77 5.72 10.71
C VAL A 13 48.27 5.64 10.99
N VAL A 14 47.85 5.56 12.25
CA VAL A 14 46.43 5.51 12.62
C VAL A 14 45.69 6.79 12.19
N THR A 15 46.30 7.96 12.37
CA THR A 15 45.70 9.23 11.90
C THR A 15 45.58 9.28 10.38
N LEU A 16 46.56 8.75 9.65
CA LEU A 16 46.54 8.75 8.18
C LEU A 16 45.48 7.77 7.65
N VAL A 17 45.34 6.60 8.26
CA VAL A 17 44.26 5.64 7.96
C VAL A 17 42.89 6.23 8.29
N SER A 18 42.76 6.97 9.40
CA SER A 18 41.51 7.62 9.78
C SER A 18 41.09 8.71 8.79
N ILE A 19 42.03 9.56 8.35
CA ILE A 19 41.78 10.57 7.31
C ILE A 19 41.40 9.89 5.99
N TRP A 20 42.12 8.84 5.61
CA TRP A 20 41.82 8.08 4.39
C TRP A 20 40.41 7.46 4.40
N SER A 21 39.97 6.95 5.56
CA SER A 21 38.62 6.40 5.73
C SER A 21 37.50 7.45 5.60
N LEU A 22 37.77 8.74 5.79
CA LEU A 22 36.77 9.82 5.69
C LEU A 22 36.57 10.35 4.27
N ILE A 23 37.56 10.20 3.38
CA ILE A 23 37.53 10.67 1.98
C ILE A 23 36.25 10.27 1.24
N PRO A 24 35.77 9.00 1.25
CA PRO A 24 34.53 8.63 0.54
C PRO A 24 33.29 9.36 1.05
N THR A 25 33.26 9.73 2.35
CA THR A 25 32.14 10.49 2.92
C THR A 25 32.13 11.93 2.39
N TRP A 26 33.31 12.54 2.23
CA TRP A 26 33.42 13.87 1.64
C TRP A 26 33.01 13.87 0.15
N GLN A 27 33.41 12.85 -0.60
CA GLN A 27 32.98 12.67 -2.00
C GLN A 27 31.46 12.57 -2.13
N ASP A 28 30.81 11.70 -1.34
CA ASP A 28 29.35 11.53 -1.33
C ASP A 28 28.60 12.86 -1.03
N TYR A 29 29.11 13.64 -0.07
CA TYR A 29 28.58 14.98 0.23
C TYR A 29 28.69 15.93 -0.97
N THR A 30 29.84 15.95 -1.65
CA THR A 30 30.05 16.83 -2.82
C THR A 30 29.19 16.44 -4.02
N TYR A 31 29.05 15.15 -4.31
CA TYR A 31 28.20 14.66 -5.41
C TYR A 31 26.72 14.98 -5.16
N THR A 32 26.23 14.75 -3.93
CA THR A 32 24.85 15.05 -3.54
C THR A 32 24.55 16.55 -3.69
N LYS A 33 25.47 17.42 -3.25
CA LYS A 33 25.31 18.88 -3.37
C LYS A 33 25.33 19.36 -4.83
N GLN A 34 26.13 18.74 -5.70
CA GLN A 34 26.15 19.05 -7.13
C GLN A 34 24.84 18.62 -7.80
N LEU A 35 24.33 17.43 -7.49
CA LEU A 35 23.03 16.93 -7.98
C LEU A 35 21.87 17.87 -7.64
N GLU A 36 21.83 18.40 -6.42
CA GLU A 36 20.80 19.35 -5.98
C GLU A 36 20.95 20.74 -6.61
N SER A 37 22.16 21.14 -7.01
CA SER A 37 22.43 22.43 -7.64
C SER A 37 21.98 22.53 -9.10
N PHE A 38 21.77 21.39 -9.77
CA PHE A 38 21.25 21.35 -11.14
C PHE A 38 19.73 21.57 -11.15
N GLY A 39 19.29 22.78 -11.53
CA GLY A 39 17.88 23.15 -11.57
C GLY A 39 17.03 22.50 -12.67
N THR A 40 17.62 21.75 -13.60
CA THR A 40 16.94 21.11 -14.74
C THR A 40 17.06 19.59 -14.67
N SER A 41 15.93 18.87 -14.71
CA SER A 41 15.87 17.40 -14.58
C SER A 41 16.66 16.61 -15.64
N ARG A 42 17.01 17.22 -16.79
CA ARG A 42 17.85 16.59 -17.83
C ARG A 42 19.34 16.58 -17.48
N ASP A 43 19.83 17.66 -16.87
CA ASP A 43 21.25 17.84 -16.56
C ASP A 43 21.65 17.09 -15.30
N SER A 44 20.77 17.02 -14.31
CA SER A 44 20.98 16.16 -13.13
C SER A 44 21.00 14.68 -13.51
N LEU A 45 20.18 14.26 -14.50
CA LEU A 45 20.14 12.89 -14.99
C LEU A 45 21.41 12.51 -15.76
N SER A 46 21.91 13.38 -16.65
CA SER A 46 23.13 13.11 -17.42
C SER A 46 24.39 13.05 -16.53
N TYR A 47 24.44 13.90 -15.50
CA TYR A 47 25.49 13.85 -14.47
C TYR A 47 25.40 12.55 -13.65
N ALA A 48 24.21 12.18 -13.17
CA ALA A 48 23.99 10.94 -12.42
C ALA A 48 24.33 9.69 -13.25
N MET A 49 24.05 9.70 -14.56
CA MET A 49 24.37 8.59 -15.47
C MET A 49 25.87 8.47 -15.72
N SER A 50 26.57 9.59 -15.90
CA SER A 50 28.03 9.59 -16.17
C SER A 50 28.87 9.22 -14.95
N HIS A 51 28.39 9.52 -13.74
CA HIS A 51 29.11 9.26 -12.48
C HIS A 51 28.44 8.18 -11.62
N ARG A 52 27.59 7.33 -12.22
CA ARG A 52 26.79 6.34 -11.49
C ARG A 52 27.63 5.44 -10.58
N ASP A 53 28.71 4.88 -11.12
CA ASP A 53 29.57 3.93 -10.40
C ASP A 53 30.33 4.63 -9.26
N ASP A 54 30.76 5.88 -9.47
CA ASP A 54 31.45 6.67 -8.46
C ASP A 54 30.51 7.08 -7.33
N ILE A 55 29.30 7.51 -7.66
CA ILE A 55 28.25 7.84 -6.67
C ILE A 55 27.87 6.58 -5.88
N GLU A 56 27.68 5.45 -6.55
CA GLU A 56 27.33 4.19 -5.89
C GLU A 56 28.46 3.71 -4.96
N ASN A 57 29.71 3.79 -5.40
CA ASN A 57 30.87 3.42 -4.59
C ASN A 57 31.12 4.38 -3.42
N ALA A 58 30.96 5.68 -3.64
CA ALA A 58 31.07 6.70 -2.59
C ALA A 58 29.97 6.50 -1.54
N ARG A 59 28.71 6.32 -1.96
CA ARG A 59 27.57 6.06 -1.06
C ARG A 59 27.71 4.75 -0.29
N LYS A 60 28.26 3.69 -0.89
CA LYS A 60 28.51 2.41 -0.19
C LYS A 60 29.62 2.52 0.86
N LYS A 61 30.61 3.39 0.65
CA LYS A 61 31.76 3.58 1.53
C LYS A 61 31.62 4.78 2.48
N SER A 62 30.61 5.61 2.29
CA SER A 62 30.34 6.77 3.14
C SER A 62 29.72 6.36 4.47
N LEU A 63 29.85 7.23 5.47
CA LEU A 63 29.22 7.04 6.78
C LEU A 63 27.69 7.02 6.65
N LYS A 64 27.08 5.95 7.15
CA LYS A 64 25.61 5.84 7.24
C LYS A 64 25.09 6.85 8.26
N LEU A 65 24.38 7.85 7.76
CA LEU A 65 23.69 8.81 8.60
C LEU A 65 22.39 8.19 9.12
N GLY A 66 22.16 8.29 10.43
CA GLY A 66 20.91 7.89 11.07
C GLY A 66 19.75 8.84 10.75
N LEU A 67 18.57 8.49 11.26
CA LEU A 67 17.33 9.23 11.08
C LEU A 67 17.44 10.70 11.48
N ASP A 68 18.11 10.99 12.59
CA ASP A 68 18.25 12.36 13.13
C ASP A 68 19.04 13.28 12.19
N LEU A 69 20.01 12.73 11.44
CA LEU A 69 20.89 13.51 10.57
C LEU A 69 20.41 13.56 9.12
N LYS A 70 19.70 12.53 8.63
CA LYS A 70 19.14 12.48 7.27
C LYS A 70 17.67 12.94 7.20
N GLY A 71 17.00 13.07 8.34
CA GLY A 71 15.55 13.16 8.41
C GLY A 71 14.88 11.83 8.00
N GLY A 72 13.58 11.72 8.25
CA GLY A 72 12.78 10.55 7.87
C GLY A 72 11.65 10.26 8.86
N MET A 73 11.23 8.99 8.94
CA MET A 73 10.10 8.58 9.76
C MET A 73 10.44 7.40 10.69
N HIS A 74 10.07 7.51 11.97
CA HIS A 74 10.06 6.41 12.95
C HIS A 74 8.61 6.00 13.25
N LEU A 75 8.29 4.71 13.12
CA LEU A 75 6.97 4.18 13.41
C LEU A 75 7.07 2.97 14.32
N VAL A 76 6.09 2.86 15.22
CA VAL A 76 5.82 1.66 15.99
C VAL A 76 4.47 1.12 15.54
N MET A 77 4.46 -0.10 15.03
CA MET A 77 3.24 -0.79 14.62
C MET A 77 3.04 -2.03 15.48
N GLU A 78 1.79 -2.36 15.77
CA GLU A 78 1.43 -3.55 16.53
C GLU A 78 0.70 -4.54 15.63
N VAL A 79 1.04 -5.81 15.76
CA VAL A 79 0.31 -6.90 15.10
C VAL A 79 -0.92 -7.23 15.94
N ASP A 80 -2.10 -7.18 15.32
CA ASP A 80 -3.34 -7.57 15.99
C ASP A 80 -3.41 -9.09 16.18
N GLN A 81 -2.95 -9.55 17.34
CA GLN A 81 -2.97 -10.96 17.72
C GLN A 81 -4.38 -11.42 18.11
N VAL A 82 -5.23 -10.51 18.60
CA VAL A 82 -6.60 -10.87 19.00
C VAL A 82 -7.40 -11.27 17.75
N ASP A 83 -7.35 -10.43 16.72
CA ASP A 83 -8.00 -10.71 15.44
C ASP A 83 -7.42 -11.96 14.75
N LEU A 84 -6.11 -12.18 14.88
CA LEU A 84 -5.47 -13.42 14.40
C LEU A 84 -6.09 -14.66 15.06
N PHE A 85 -6.20 -14.66 16.39
CA PHE A 85 -6.76 -15.80 17.13
C PHE A 85 -8.26 -15.96 16.90
N GLU A 86 -9.02 -14.87 16.79
CA GLU A 86 -10.43 -14.90 16.37
C GLU A 86 -10.60 -15.53 14.98
N GLN A 87 -9.69 -15.28 14.04
CA GLN A 87 -9.74 -15.90 12.71
C GLN A 87 -9.38 -17.39 12.74
N LYS A 88 -8.51 -17.82 13.65
CA LYS A 88 -8.07 -19.21 13.80
C LYS A 88 -9.05 -20.08 14.58
N ALA A 89 -9.92 -19.48 15.39
CA ALA A 89 -10.92 -20.21 16.13
C ALA A 89 -11.89 -20.95 15.19
N TRP A 90 -12.09 -22.24 15.42
CA TRP A 90 -12.98 -23.07 14.58
C TRP A 90 -14.45 -22.80 14.85
N ASN A 91 -14.79 -22.42 16.09
CA ASN A 91 -16.13 -22.06 16.51
C ASN A 91 -16.13 -20.65 17.12
N LYS A 92 -17.13 -19.83 16.79
CA LYS A 92 -17.24 -18.42 17.21
C LYS A 92 -18.63 -18.18 17.79
N ASP A 93 -18.82 -18.59 19.03
CA ASP A 93 -20.06 -18.37 19.77
C ASP A 93 -20.07 -17.03 20.51
N ALA A 94 -21.23 -16.62 21.03
CA ALA A 94 -21.36 -15.34 21.73
C ALA A 94 -20.47 -15.26 22.98
N LYS A 95 -20.23 -16.39 23.66
CA LYS A 95 -19.36 -16.46 24.84
C LYS A 95 -17.90 -16.24 24.45
N PHE A 96 -17.43 -16.85 23.37
CA PHE A 96 -16.11 -16.62 22.80
C PHE A 96 -15.87 -15.15 22.49
N PHE A 97 -16.80 -14.49 21.79
CA PHE A 97 -16.68 -13.06 21.49
C PHE A 97 -16.65 -12.20 22.76
N SER A 98 -17.43 -12.53 23.78
CA SER A 98 -17.39 -11.80 25.06
C SER A 98 -16.03 -11.93 25.76
N ILE A 99 -15.40 -13.11 25.71
CA ILE A 99 -14.07 -13.36 26.27
C ILE A 99 -13.01 -12.62 25.44
N MET A 100 -13.07 -12.69 24.12
CA MET A 100 -12.13 -11.99 23.23
C MET A 100 -12.22 -10.47 23.38
N ASP A 101 -13.41 -9.90 23.57
CA ASP A 101 -13.58 -8.47 23.81
C ASP A 101 -12.94 -8.04 25.15
N LEU A 102 -13.06 -8.88 26.19
CA LEU A 102 -12.37 -8.66 27.46
C LEU A 102 -10.85 -8.76 27.30
N VAL A 103 -10.35 -9.74 26.56
CA VAL A 103 -8.93 -9.87 26.22
C VAL A 103 -8.44 -8.64 25.45
N ARG A 104 -9.21 -8.13 24.47
CA ARG A 104 -8.86 -6.93 23.70
C ARG A 104 -8.72 -5.71 24.61
N LYS A 105 -9.65 -5.52 25.55
CA LYS A 105 -9.57 -4.43 26.55
C LYS A 105 -8.35 -4.57 27.45
N ASN A 106 -8.07 -5.78 27.94
CA ASN A 106 -6.93 -6.04 28.81
C ASN A 106 -5.59 -5.90 28.07
N ALA A 107 -5.53 -6.31 26.80
CA ALA A 107 -4.35 -6.17 25.94
C ALA A 107 -4.07 -4.71 25.57
N ALA A 108 -5.10 -3.87 25.46
CA ALA A 108 -4.92 -2.43 25.25
C ALA A 108 -4.39 -1.71 26.50
N ALA A 109 -4.76 -2.20 27.70
CA ALA A 109 -4.31 -1.63 28.97
C ALA A 109 -2.94 -2.15 29.43
N SER A 110 -2.44 -3.26 28.85
CA SER A 110 -1.26 -3.97 29.34
C SER A 110 -0.33 -4.44 28.21
N ASP A 111 0.97 -4.34 28.45
CA ASP A 111 2.00 -4.93 27.58
C ASP A 111 2.14 -6.46 27.76
N ALA A 112 1.30 -7.10 28.59
CA ALA A 112 1.27 -8.54 28.75
C ALA A 112 1.04 -9.28 27.42
N ARG A 113 1.58 -10.50 27.30
CA ARG A 113 1.41 -11.33 26.11
C ARG A 113 -0.06 -11.72 25.96
N VAL A 114 -0.61 -11.55 24.75
CA VAL A 114 -2.04 -11.79 24.47
C VAL A 114 -2.43 -13.24 24.74
N ILE A 115 -1.54 -14.21 24.42
CA ILE A 115 -1.76 -15.64 24.69
C ILE A 115 -2.02 -15.89 26.18
N ASP A 116 -1.27 -15.21 27.06
CA ASP A 116 -1.38 -15.40 28.51
C ASP A 116 -2.69 -14.82 29.04
N LEU A 117 -3.11 -13.67 28.49
CA LEU A 117 -4.41 -13.06 28.78
C LEU A 117 -5.55 -13.99 28.37
N ILE A 118 -5.52 -14.52 27.14
CA ILE A 118 -6.48 -15.50 26.65
C ILE A 118 -6.54 -16.68 27.61
N ALA A 119 -5.41 -17.33 27.87
CA ALA A 119 -5.37 -18.49 28.74
C ALA A 119 -5.91 -18.17 30.15
N SER A 120 -5.67 -16.96 30.66
CA SER A 120 -6.21 -16.52 31.96
C SER A 120 -7.73 -16.32 31.96
N GLU A 121 -8.31 -15.70 30.94
CA GLU A 121 -9.75 -15.46 30.87
C GLU A 121 -10.53 -16.77 30.64
N PHE A 122 -10.00 -17.67 29.81
CA PHE A 122 -10.60 -19.00 29.62
C PHE A 122 -10.60 -19.84 30.90
N ARG A 123 -9.52 -19.79 31.69
CA ARG A 123 -9.46 -20.46 32.99
C ARG A 123 -10.46 -19.88 33.99
N LYS A 124 -10.64 -18.55 34.03
CA LYS A 124 -11.63 -17.91 34.92
C LYS A 124 -13.06 -18.34 34.61
N GLU A 125 -13.38 -18.49 33.33
CA GLU A 125 -14.70 -18.95 32.87
C GLU A 125 -14.85 -20.48 32.92
N ASN A 126 -13.82 -21.21 33.36
CA ASN A 126 -13.76 -22.67 33.41
C ASN A 126 -14.05 -23.34 32.05
N ILE A 127 -13.52 -22.76 30.96
CA ILE A 127 -13.69 -23.27 29.60
C ILE A 127 -12.33 -23.68 29.04
N PRO A 128 -12.16 -24.94 28.55
CA PRO A 128 -10.90 -25.39 27.97
C PRO A 128 -10.62 -24.68 26.64
N LEU A 129 -9.34 -24.41 26.34
CA LEU A 129 -8.97 -23.75 25.09
C LEU A 129 -9.28 -24.63 23.88
N SER A 130 -9.24 -25.96 24.06
CA SER A 130 -9.55 -26.96 23.02
C SER A 130 -10.97 -26.87 22.46
N ARG A 131 -11.88 -26.20 23.19
CA ARG A 131 -13.24 -25.92 22.69
C ARG A 131 -13.25 -24.97 21.50
N TYR A 132 -12.28 -24.07 21.38
CA TYR A 132 -12.26 -23.02 20.35
C TYR A 132 -11.02 -23.08 19.46
N PHE A 133 -9.94 -23.69 19.95
CA PHE A 133 -8.66 -23.77 19.24
C PHE A 133 -8.25 -25.23 19.07
N TYR A 134 -7.87 -25.60 17.84
CA TYR A 134 -7.34 -26.92 17.51
C TYR A 134 -8.26 -28.09 17.90
N ASP A 135 -7.69 -29.25 18.27
CA ASP A 135 -8.39 -30.49 18.54
C ASP A 135 -8.71 -30.62 20.05
N ILE A 136 -9.85 -31.25 20.35
CA ILE A 136 -10.32 -31.59 21.71
C ILE A 136 -9.27 -32.39 22.50
N ARG A 137 -8.45 -33.19 21.80
CA ARG A 137 -7.38 -34.00 22.41
C ARG A 137 -6.17 -33.20 22.85
N ASN A 138 -6.01 -31.95 22.40
CA ASN A 138 -4.87 -31.13 22.77
C ASN A 138 -5.05 -30.57 24.18
N SER A 139 -3.97 -30.63 24.96
CA SER A 139 -3.93 -29.98 26.26
C SER A 139 -3.85 -28.45 26.11
N ASP A 140 -4.33 -27.70 27.09
CA ASP A 140 -4.24 -26.24 27.09
C ASP A 140 -2.79 -25.75 26.89
N LYS A 141 -1.80 -26.45 27.46
CA LYS A 141 -0.38 -26.13 27.28
C LYS A 141 0.06 -26.29 25.83
N GLU A 142 -0.31 -27.40 25.19
CA GLU A 142 0.03 -27.64 23.78
C GLU A 142 -0.61 -26.60 22.86
N ILE A 143 -1.85 -26.19 23.17
CA ILE A 143 -2.56 -25.15 22.43
C ILE A 143 -1.85 -23.80 22.59
N ILE A 144 -1.45 -23.44 23.81
CA ILE A 144 -0.68 -22.21 24.08
C ILE A 144 0.60 -22.18 23.25
N ASP A 145 1.35 -23.28 23.19
CA ASP A 145 2.59 -23.37 22.40
C ASP A 145 2.31 -23.20 20.90
N LYS A 146 1.23 -23.81 20.37
CA LYS A 146 0.82 -23.65 18.97
C LYS A 146 0.38 -22.21 18.66
N LEU A 147 -0.40 -21.58 19.53
CA LEU A 147 -0.83 -20.19 19.38
C LEU A 147 0.37 -19.23 19.43
N GLN A 148 1.35 -19.53 20.28
CA GLN A 148 2.58 -18.75 20.33
C GLN A 148 3.38 -18.85 19.03
N LYS A 149 3.52 -20.06 18.47
CA LYS A 149 4.16 -20.23 17.18
C LYS A 149 3.43 -19.47 16.06
N GLU A 150 2.10 -19.52 16.04
CA GLU A 150 1.32 -18.77 15.04
C GLU A 150 1.46 -17.25 15.21
N SER A 151 1.57 -16.76 16.45
CA SER A 151 1.87 -15.35 16.75
C SER A 151 3.23 -14.93 16.20
N ASP A 152 4.27 -15.73 16.43
CA ASP A 152 5.62 -15.46 15.94
C ASP A 152 5.70 -15.53 14.41
N ASP A 153 4.99 -16.49 13.80
CA ASP A 153 4.85 -16.60 12.35
C ASP A 153 4.10 -15.39 11.76
N ALA A 154 3.03 -14.94 12.41
CA ALA A 154 2.30 -13.75 12.00
C ALA A 154 3.16 -12.49 12.07
N LEU A 155 3.99 -12.34 13.12
CA LEU A 155 4.94 -11.24 13.26
C LEU A 155 5.99 -11.25 12.15
N SER A 156 6.53 -12.43 11.82
CA SER A 156 7.48 -12.61 10.72
C SER A 156 6.86 -12.27 9.35
N ARG A 157 5.63 -12.75 9.09
CA ARG A 157 4.87 -12.41 7.88
C ARG A 157 4.60 -10.90 7.79
N ALA A 158 4.20 -10.27 8.90
CA ALA A 158 3.96 -8.83 8.94
C ALA A 158 5.23 -8.04 8.61
N LYS A 159 6.38 -8.41 9.21
CA LYS A 159 7.68 -7.81 8.89
C LYS A 159 8.01 -7.90 7.40
N GLU A 160 7.76 -9.04 6.78
CA GLU A 160 8.04 -9.25 5.37
C GLU A 160 7.09 -8.44 4.46
N ILE A 161 5.80 -8.36 4.81
CA ILE A 161 4.84 -7.50 4.10
C ILE A 161 5.26 -6.02 4.18
N ILE A 162 5.67 -5.56 5.37
CA ILE A 162 6.12 -4.19 5.60
C ILE A 162 7.36 -3.88 4.76
N ARG A 163 8.35 -4.79 4.75
CA ARG A 163 9.55 -4.66 3.90
C ARG A 163 9.17 -4.49 2.44
N ASN A 164 8.39 -5.42 1.90
CA ASN A 164 7.98 -5.40 0.49
C ASN A 164 7.20 -4.12 0.11
N ARG A 165 6.45 -3.53 1.05
CA ARG A 165 5.77 -2.25 0.84
C ARG A 165 6.71 -1.05 0.85
N ILE A 166 7.70 -1.06 1.74
CA ILE A 166 8.70 0.01 1.82
C ILE A 166 9.61 0.00 0.58
N ASP A 167 9.99 -1.19 0.10
CA ASP A 167 10.83 -1.34 -1.09
C ASP A 167 10.18 -0.71 -2.33
N GLN A 168 8.84 -0.77 -2.44
CA GLN A 168 8.09 -0.11 -3.52
C GLN A 168 8.18 1.42 -3.49
N TYR A 169 8.52 2.02 -2.33
CA TYR A 169 8.71 3.46 -2.19
C TYR A 169 10.15 3.92 -2.48
N GLY A 170 11.07 2.98 -2.73
CA GLY A 170 12.46 3.32 -3.05
C GLY A 170 13.24 3.89 -1.87
N VAL A 171 12.85 3.55 -0.63
CA VAL A 171 13.62 3.92 0.56
C VAL A 171 14.92 3.13 0.57
N ALA A 172 16.05 3.84 0.53
CA ALA A 172 17.36 3.24 0.63
C ALA A 172 17.62 2.87 2.09
N GLU A 173 17.53 1.58 2.41
CA GLU A 173 17.92 0.98 3.70
C GLU A 173 16.94 1.20 4.88
N PRO A 174 15.74 0.59 4.85
CA PRO A 174 14.85 0.60 6.01
C PRO A 174 15.35 -0.33 7.13
N VAL A 175 15.24 0.14 8.37
CA VAL A 175 15.49 -0.69 9.57
C VAL A 175 14.15 -1.17 10.11
N ILE A 176 13.93 -2.49 10.10
CA ILE A 176 12.69 -3.11 10.58
C ILE A 176 13.04 -4.14 11.65
N THR A 177 12.69 -3.84 12.89
CA THR A 177 12.98 -4.68 14.04
C THR A 177 11.70 -5.02 14.79
N THR A 178 11.65 -6.20 15.40
CA THR A 178 10.55 -6.63 16.25
C THR A 178 10.88 -6.28 17.69
N GLN A 179 9.94 -5.68 18.42
CA GLN A 179 10.07 -5.33 19.83
C GLN A 179 9.02 -6.06 20.66
N GLY A 180 9.47 -6.75 21.71
CA GLY A 180 8.58 -7.54 22.56
C GLY A 180 7.91 -8.68 21.78
N SER A 181 6.64 -8.98 22.11
CA SER A 181 5.90 -10.09 21.51
C SER A 181 5.05 -9.72 20.29
N ARG A 182 4.78 -8.44 20.06
CA ARG A 182 3.79 -7.98 19.05
C ARG A 182 4.09 -6.66 18.34
N LYS A 183 5.12 -5.92 18.76
CA LYS A 183 5.43 -4.61 18.18
C LYS A 183 6.51 -4.75 17.12
N ILE A 184 6.43 -3.92 16.08
CA ILE A 184 7.39 -3.79 15.00
C ILE A 184 7.81 -2.32 14.95
N ILE A 185 9.10 -2.07 15.15
CA ILE A 185 9.72 -0.76 14.99
C ILE A 185 10.24 -0.64 13.57
N ILE A 186 9.94 0.49 12.96
CA ILE A 186 10.29 0.79 11.57
C ILE A 186 10.96 2.16 11.54
N GLU A 187 12.15 2.22 10.95
CA GLU A 187 12.89 3.46 10.71
C GLU A 187 13.18 3.61 9.23
N LEU A 188 12.71 4.72 8.66
CA LEU A 188 12.80 5.02 7.25
C LEU A 188 13.60 6.32 7.05
N PRO A 189 14.92 6.25 6.84
CA PRO A 189 15.74 7.44 6.60
C PRO A 189 15.46 8.02 5.20
N GLY A 190 15.46 9.35 5.09
CA GLY A 190 15.35 10.04 3.80
C GLY A 190 13.96 9.99 3.13
N VAL A 191 12.91 9.71 3.89
CA VAL A 191 11.52 9.81 3.40
C VAL A 191 11.10 11.27 3.32
N SER A 192 10.68 11.73 2.13
CA SER A 192 10.22 13.12 1.92
C SER A 192 8.73 13.35 2.23
N ASP A 193 7.88 12.32 2.08
CA ASP A 193 6.43 12.40 2.33
C ASP A 193 5.98 11.33 3.34
N GLU A 194 5.93 11.73 4.61
CA GLU A 194 5.52 10.87 5.72
C GLU A 194 4.05 10.43 5.62
N ASN A 195 3.15 11.31 5.18
CA ASN A 195 1.72 11.04 5.15
C ASN A 195 1.40 9.93 4.14
N ARG A 196 2.05 9.97 2.99
CA ARG A 196 1.87 8.97 1.95
C ARG A 196 2.40 7.60 2.38
N VAL A 197 3.59 7.55 3.00
CA VAL A 197 4.15 6.30 3.52
C VAL A 197 3.30 5.76 4.67
N ARG A 198 2.83 6.62 5.58
CA ARG A 198 1.90 6.25 6.65
C ARG A 198 0.63 5.62 6.11
N ASN A 199 0.00 6.22 5.09
CA ASN A 199 -1.24 5.69 4.50
C ASN A 199 -1.04 4.32 3.85
N LEU A 200 0.11 4.10 3.19
CA LEU A 200 0.45 2.80 2.64
C LEU A 200 0.64 1.74 3.73
N LEU A 201 1.38 2.08 4.78
CA LEU A 201 1.66 1.14 5.87
C LEU A 201 0.40 0.82 6.68
N LYS A 202 -0.52 1.80 6.84
CA LYS A 202 -1.83 1.60 7.47
C LYS A 202 -2.80 0.75 6.65
N GLY A 203 -2.73 0.82 5.31
CA GLY A 203 -3.69 0.11 4.46
C GLY A 203 -3.58 -1.41 4.61
N THR A 204 -4.64 -2.09 5.03
CA THR A 204 -4.68 -3.56 5.06
C THR A 204 -4.81 -4.09 3.63
N ALA A 205 -3.76 -4.74 3.09
CA ALA A 205 -3.79 -5.27 1.72
C ALA A 205 -4.46 -6.64 1.70
N LYS A 206 -5.77 -6.67 1.97
CA LYS A 206 -6.57 -7.89 1.90
C LYS A 206 -7.03 -8.10 0.46
N LEU A 207 -6.34 -8.98 -0.26
CA LEU A 207 -6.77 -9.42 -1.58
C LEU A 207 -7.74 -10.59 -1.42
N GLU A 208 -9.01 -10.38 -1.79
CA GLU A 208 -10.02 -11.43 -1.84
C GLU A 208 -10.39 -11.73 -3.29
N PHE A 209 -10.32 -13.00 -3.65
CA PHE A 209 -10.93 -13.48 -4.89
C PHE A 209 -12.38 -13.85 -4.58
N ARG A 210 -13.31 -13.12 -5.20
CA ARG A 210 -14.74 -13.40 -5.09
C ARG A 210 -15.25 -13.97 -6.41
N LEU A 211 -16.02 -15.04 -6.32
CA LEU A 211 -16.77 -15.54 -7.46
C LEU A 211 -17.80 -14.48 -7.85
N LEU A 212 -17.69 -14.00 -9.07
CA LEU A 212 -18.67 -13.09 -9.63
C LEU A 212 -19.88 -13.89 -10.11
N ARG A 213 -21.09 -13.37 -9.85
CA ARG A 213 -22.31 -14.01 -10.34
C ARG A 213 -22.47 -13.77 -11.83
N GLU A 214 -23.18 -14.68 -12.48
CA GLU A 214 -23.49 -14.62 -13.92
C GLU A 214 -24.00 -13.23 -14.35
N PRO A 215 -23.45 -12.66 -15.45
CA PRO A 215 -23.85 -11.34 -15.95
C PRO A 215 -25.36 -11.20 -16.19
N GLU A 216 -26.02 -12.29 -16.59
CA GLU A 216 -27.45 -12.35 -16.86
C GLU A 216 -28.29 -12.08 -15.62
N VAL A 217 -27.81 -12.55 -14.45
CA VAL A 217 -28.47 -12.31 -13.16
C VAL A 217 -28.41 -10.83 -12.79
N LEU A 218 -27.28 -10.17 -13.06
CA LEU A 218 -27.13 -8.74 -12.85
C LEU A 218 -28.12 -7.96 -13.71
N LEU A 219 -28.17 -8.22 -15.02
CA LEU A 219 -29.07 -7.52 -15.95
C LEU A 219 -30.55 -7.68 -15.55
N ARG A 220 -30.98 -8.90 -15.19
CA ARG A 220 -32.35 -9.13 -14.69
C ARG A 220 -32.64 -8.39 -13.39
N THR A 221 -31.65 -8.27 -12.51
CA THR A 221 -31.79 -7.54 -11.25
C THR A 221 -31.94 -6.04 -11.52
N LEU A 222 -31.14 -5.49 -12.44
CA LEU A 222 -31.24 -4.10 -12.88
C LEU A 222 -32.62 -3.79 -13.49
N ASP A 223 -33.14 -4.66 -14.36
CA ASP A 223 -34.49 -4.49 -14.92
C ASP A 223 -35.58 -4.49 -13.85
N ARG A 224 -35.47 -5.38 -12.84
CA ARG A 224 -36.44 -5.43 -11.72
C ARG A 224 -36.37 -4.16 -10.87
N ILE A 225 -35.17 -3.69 -10.54
CA ILE A 225 -34.99 -2.44 -9.79
C ILE A 225 -35.56 -1.28 -10.59
N ASN A 226 -35.29 -1.21 -11.89
CA ASN A 226 -35.80 -0.14 -12.75
C ASN A 226 -37.33 -0.14 -12.83
N THR A 227 -37.94 -1.32 -12.93
CA THR A 227 -39.40 -1.47 -12.95
C THR A 227 -40.01 -1.02 -11.62
N TYR A 228 -39.38 -1.38 -10.49
CA TYR A 228 -39.82 -0.95 -9.17
C TYR A 228 -39.71 0.57 -8.98
N LEU A 229 -38.60 1.18 -9.41
CA LEU A 229 -38.40 2.63 -9.34
C LEU A 229 -39.39 3.40 -10.23
N ALA A 230 -39.67 2.87 -11.42
CA ALA A 230 -40.65 3.45 -12.35
C ALA A 230 -42.08 3.37 -11.80
N GLN A 231 -42.43 2.29 -11.09
CA GLN A 231 -43.76 2.12 -10.46
C GLN A 231 -43.94 3.00 -9.21
N ASN A 232 -42.88 3.20 -8.43
CA ASN A 232 -42.95 3.93 -7.15
C ASN A 232 -42.56 5.42 -7.27
N GLY A 233 -42.52 5.98 -8.48
CA GLY A 233 -42.42 7.43 -8.71
C GLY A 233 -41.11 8.09 -8.26
N SER A 234 -40.06 7.32 -7.98
CA SER A 234 -38.74 7.89 -7.68
C SER A 234 -38.03 8.20 -8.99
N THR A 235 -38.34 9.37 -9.55
CA THR A 235 -37.50 9.98 -10.60
C THR A 235 -36.12 10.23 -9.99
N VAL A 236 -35.15 9.37 -10.30
CA VAL A 236 -33.74 9.74 -10.16
C VAL A 236 -33.55 10.90 -11.13
N THR A 237 -33.56 12.12 -10.61
CA THR A 237 -33.26 13.34 -11.37
C THR A 237 -31.93 13.13 -12.06
N SER A 238 -31.96 12.97 -13.39
CA SER A 238 -30.79 13.22 -14.21
C SER A 238 -30.43 14.69 -13.99
N LEU A 239 -29.39 14.96 -13.21
CA LEU A 239 -28.79 16.29 -13.18
C LEU A 239 -28.26 16.59 -14.59
N PRO A 240 -28.38 17.84 -15.06
CA PRO A 240 -28.12 18.20 -16.43
C PRO A 240 -26.70 17.77 -16.82
N VAL A 241 -26.60 17.06 -17.94
CA VAL A 241 -25.38 17.00 -18.73
C VAL A 241 -25.01 18.45 -19.01
N LYS A 242 -24.03 18.99 -18.28
CA LYS A 242 -23.33 20.18 -18.74
C LYS A 242 -22.61 19.71 -20.01
N ALA A 243 -23.19 20.04 -21.16
CA ALA A 243 -22.50 19.96 -22.42
C ALA A 243 -21.19 20.73 -22.25
N ASP A 244 -20.07 20.01 -22.18
CA ASP A 244 -18.76 20.62 -22.32
C ASP A 244 -18.74 21.22 -23.73
N THR A 245 -19.03 22.51 -23.78
CA THR A 245 -18.68 23.36 -24.91
C THR A 245 -17.19 23.62 -24.80
N THR A 246 -16.36 22.60 -25.04
CA THR A 246 -15.06 22.86 -25.64
C THR A 246 -15.32 23.03 -27.11
N ALA A 247 -15.70 24.27 -27.45
CA ALA A 247 -15.53 24.77 -28.79
C ALA A 247 -14.09 24.45 -29.20
N SER A 248 -13.97 23.56 -30.18
CA SER A 248 -12.79 23.43 -31.01
C SER A 248 -12.42 24.84 -31.47
N PRO A 249 -11.26 25.39 -31.10
CA PRO A 249 -10.81 26.63 -31.70
C PRO A 249 -10.52 26.33 -33.18
N ALA A 250 -11.17 27.11 -34.04
CA ALA A 250 -10.99 27.08 -35.48
C ALA A 250 -9.49 27.08 -35.86
N PRO A 251 -9.07 26.31 -36.88
CA PRO A 251 -7.69 26.32 -37.33
C PRO A 251 -7.39 27.64 -38.03
N VAL A 252 -6.31 28.29 -37.59
CA VAL A 252 -5.72 29.43 -38.30
C VAL A 252 -5.12 28.98 -39.63
N SER A 253 -5.57 29.63 -40.70
CA SER A 253 -5.00 29.56 -42.04
C SER A 253 -3.61 30.19 -42.07
N ASN A 254 -2.58 29.40 -42.40
CA ASN A 254 -1.52 29.79 -43.36
C ASN A 254 -0.45 28.69 -43.49
N ALA A 255 -0.33 28.08 -44.68
CA ALA A 255 0.93 27.87 -45.40
C ALA A 255 0.65 27.15 -46.72
N ALA A 256 1.30 27.65 -47.77
CA ALA A 256 1.18 27.25 -49.16
C ALA A 256 1.83 25.89 -49.50
N ALA A 257 1.29 25.24 -50.55
CA ALA A 257 1.91 24.39 -51.59
C ALA A 257 2.77 23.18 -51.13
N VAL A 258 2.68 21.94 -51.65
CA VAL A 258 2.38 21.36 -52.98
C VAL A 258 1.97 19.85 -52.77
N PRO A 259 1.71 18.97 -53.79
CA PRO A 259 0.45 18.21 -53.86
C PRO A 259 0.56 16.67 -53.91
N ALA A 260 -0.63 16.04 -53.89
CA ALA A 260 -1.04 14.79 -54.57
C ALA A 260 -0.44 13.42 -54.16
N VAL A 261 -1.29 12.58 -53.56
CA VAL A 261 -1.46 11.15 -53.89
C VAL A 261 -2.97 10.80 -53.78
N PRO A 262 -3.60 10.08 -54.73
CA PRO A 262 -5.05 9.91 -54.79
C PRO A 262 -5.58 8.66 -54.06
N ALA A 263 -6.80 8.82 -53.53
CA ALA A 263 -7.92 7.88 -53.37
C ALA A 263 -7.68 6.36 -53.18
N VAL A 264 -8.22 5.84 -52.06
CA VAL A 264 -8.82 4.49 -51.95
C VAL A 264 -10.18 4.63 -51.22
N PRO A 265 -11.25 3.93 -51.65
CA PRO A 265 -12.63 4.35 -51.42
C PRO A 265 -13.26 3.82 -50.12
N ALA A 266 -14.41 4.43 -49.82
CA ALA A 266 -15.31 4.20 -48.70
C ALA A 266 -15.74 2.73 -48.47
N ALA A 267 -15.96 2.41 -47.19
CA ALA A 267 -16.84 1.35 -46.70
C ALA A 267 -17.46 1.81 -45.36
N PRO A 268 -18.66 1.34 -44.99
CA PRO A 268 -19.82 2.21 -44.80
C PRO A 268 -20.06 2.68 -43.37
N ALA A 269 -20.81 3.78 -43.29
CA ALA A 269 -21.42 4.32 -42.09
C ALA A 269 -22.21 3.25 -41.31
N ALA A 270 -21.89 3.08 -40.03
CA ALA A 270 -22.81 2.48 -39.08
C ALA A 270 -23.92 3.52 -38.75
N PRO A 271 -25.19 3.10 -38.69
CA PRO A 271 -26.31 4.01 -38.73
C PRO A 271 -26.46 4.79 -37.43
N ALA A 272 -26.71 6.09 -37.56
CA ALA A 272 -27.34 6.89 -36.54
C ALA A 272 -28.70 6.26 -36.19
N ALA A 273 -28.77 5.54 -35.07
CA ALA A 273 -30.04 5.12 -34.51
C ALA A 273 -30.66 6.32 -33.79
N ASN A 274 -31.64 6.90 -34.48
CA ASN A 274 -32.48 7.99 -34.05
C ASN A 274 -32.99 7.83 -32.61
N VAL A 275 -32.84 8.93 -31.88
CA VAL A 275 -33.44 9.18 -30.58
C VAL A 275 -34.94 9.43 -30.78
N ALA A 276 -35.77 8.43 -30.48
CA ALA A 276 -37.20 8.64 -30.27
C ALA A 276 -37.80 7.46 -29.50
N GLY A 277 -38.15 7.67 -28.22
CA GLY A 277 -38.93 6.70 -27.44
C GLY A 277 -38.60 6.73 -25.96
N GLN A 278 -39.49 7.36 -25.19
CA GLN A 278 -39.50 7.42 -23.73
C GLN A 278 -39.31 6.05 -23.05
N SER A 279 -38.35 5.94 -22.13
CA SER A 279 -38.55 5.37 -20.78
C SER A 279 -37.21 5.30 -20.07
N SER A 280 -37.10 6.08 -18.99
CA SER A 280 -35.99 6.15 -18.06
C SER A 280 -35.52 4.76 -17.62
N LYS A 281 -34.38 4.32 -18.16
CA LYS A 281 -33.57 3.21 -17.62
C LYS A 281 -32.27 3.74 -17.00
N PRO A 282 -32.33 4.66 -16.01
CA PRO A 282 -31.18 5.42 -15.52
C PRO A 282 -30.03 4.56 -15.01
N LEU A 283 -30.33 3.33 -14.55
CA LEU A 283 -29.32 2.44 -13.98
C LEU A 283 -28.45 1.74 -15.02
N TYR A 284 -28.91 1.62 -16.27
CA TYR A 284 -28.12 1.02 -17.34
C TYR A 284 -26.98 1.93 -17.80
N ASP A 285 -27.13 3.24 -17.65
CA ASP A 285 -26.11 4.23 -18.02
C ASP A 285 -24.93 4.24 -17.03
N LEU A 286 -25.14 3.73 -15.82
CA LEU A 286 -24.11 3.65 -14.78
C LEU A 286 -23.20 2.41 -14.90
N VAL A 287 -23.60 1.43 -15.71
CA VAL A 287 -22.91 0.14 -15.87
C VAL A 287 -22.61 -0.10 -17.35
N GLY A 288 -21.34 0.10 -17.74
CA GLY A 288 -20.82 -0.29 -19.05
C GLY A 288 -20.50 -1.79 -19.12
N ILE A 289 -20.26 -2.33 -20.31
CA ILE A 289 -19.75 -3.69 -20.49
C ILE A 289 -18.35 -3.57 -21.09
N ASN A 290 -17.35 -4.21 -20.48
CA ASN A 290 -15.99 -4.21 -21.03
C ASN A 290 -15.88 -5.20 -22.21
N GLN A 291 -14.76 -5.16 -22.92
CA GLN A 291 -14.47 -6.02 -24.08
C GLN A 291 -14.53 -7.54 -23.80
N TYR A 292 -14.66 -7.95 -22.54
CA TYR A 292 -14.78 -9.34 -22.10
C TYR A 292 -16.20 -9.73 -21.68
N GLY A 293 -17.20 -8.88 -21.96
CA GLY A 293 -18.60 -9.14 -21.59
C GLY A 293 -18.90 -8.95 -20.10
N VAL A 294 -17.95 -8.39 -19.33
CA VAL A 294 -18.12 -8.17 -17.90
C VAL A 294 -18.67 -6.76 -17.66
N PRO A 295 -19.77 -6.62 -16.90
CA PRO A 295 -20.31 -5.32 -16.52
C PRO A 295 -19.32 -4.57 -15.61
N VAL A 296 -18.97 -3.33 -15.96
CA VAL A 296 -18.04 -2.45 -15.26
C VAL A 296 -18.62 -1.05 -15.08
N THR A 297 -18.31 -0.41 -13.96
CA THR A 297 -18.67 0.99 -13.71
C THR A 297 -17.66 1.91 -14.43
N THR A 298 -18.16 2.82 -15.28
CA THR A 298 -17.35 3.84 -15.96
C THR A 298 -16.76 4.84 -14.95
N ALA A 299 -15.66 5.51 -15.30
CA ALA A 299 -15.00 6.47 -14.39
C ALA A 299 -15.96 7.53 -13.82
N GLN A 300 -16.87 8.06 -14.65
CA GLN A 300 -17.88 9.04 -14.22
C GLN A 300 -18.94 8.47 -13.27
N SER A 301 -19.25 7.17 -13.33
CA SER A 301 -20.20 6.53 -12.42
C SER A 301 -19.56 6.09 -11.10
N ARG A 302 -18.22 6.03 -11.00
CA ARG A 302 -17.50 5.78 -9.73
C ARG A 302 -17.65 6.94 -8.75
N ASP A 303 -17.55 8.18 -9.24
CA ASP A 303 -17.70 9.37 -8.40
C ASP A 303 -19.13 9.49 -7.86
N PHE A 304 -20.13 9.11 -8.65
CA PHE A 304 -21.54 9.07 -8.24
C PHE A 304 -21.82 8.05 -7.12
N VAL A 305 -21.26 6.85 -7.22
CA VAL A 305 -21.40 5.80 -6.18
C VAL A 305 -20.68 6.17 -4.89
N SER A 306 -19.59 6.94 -4.96
CA SER A 306 -18.86 7.39 -3.77
C SER A 306 -19.58 8.48 -2.96
N ALA A 307 -20.56 9.15 -3.57
CA ALA A 307 -21.30 10.26 -2.99
C ALA A 307 -22.70 9.87 -2.44
N LEU A 308 -23.12 8.62 -2.65
CA LEU A 308 -24.34 8.00 -2.10
C LEU A 308 -24.03 7.26 -0.78
#